data_AF-A0A832B393-F1
#
_entry.id   AF-A0A832B393-F1
#
_cell.length_a   1.000
_cell.length_b   1.000
_cell.length_c   1.000
_cell.angle_alpha   90.00
_cell.angle_beta   90.00
_cell.angle_gamma   90.00
#
_symmetry.space_group_name_H-M   'P 1'
#
loop_
_entity.id
_entity.type
_entity.pdbx_description
1 polymer ?
#
loop_
_entity_poly.entity_id
_entity_poly.type
_entity_poly.pdbx_seq_one_letter_code
_entity_poly.pdbx_strand_id
1 'polypeptide(L)' 'MRPGAEYFLEPSTPAQRRYEALRAYLVEGTPTASAAARFGYSTATLQQLAAELRAGRTDFFRSSKPG' A
#
# COMPACT_ATOMS: atom_id res chain seq x y z
N MET A 1 8.02 18.56 -10.28
CA MET A 1 7.65 18.06 -8.93
C MET A 1 8.04 19.10 -7.89
N ARG A 2 7.36 19.15 -6.74
CA ARG A 2 7.74 20.02 -5.61
C ARG A 2 8.82 19.31 -4.75
N PRO A 3 9.69 20.05 -4.04
CA PRO A 3 10.63 19.45 -3.09
C PRO A 3 9.90 18.53 -2.08
N GLY A 4 10.46 17.35 -1.80
CA GLY A 4 9.86 16.33 -0.94
C GLY A 4 8.95 15.33 -1.64
N ALA A 5 8.66 15.52 -2.94
CA ALA A 5 7.86 14.56 -3.72
C ALA A 5 8.56 13.20 -3.86
N GLU A 6 9.89 13.18 -3.89
CA GLU A 6 10.74 11.99 -3.98
C GLU A 6 10.44 10.95 -2.87
N TYR A 7 10.02 11.42 -1.70
CA TYR A 7 9.65 10.57 -0.57
C TYR A 7 8.48 9.61 -0.90
N PHE A 8 7.58 10.02 -1.79
CA PHE A 8 6.39 9.26 -2.16
C PHE A 8 6.60 8.34 -3.37
N LEU A 9 7.67 8.57 -4.13
CA LEU A 9 7.95 7.81 -5.35
C LEU A 9 8.58 6.45 -5.05
N GLU A 10 9.24 6.33 -3.89
CA GLU A 10 9.96 5.12 -3.50
C GLU A 10 9.63 4.73 -2.05
N PRO A 11 8.52 3.99 -1.83
CA PRO A 11 8.09 3.60 -0.49
C PRO A 11 9.12 2.70 0.19
N SER A 12 9.82 3.25 1.18
CA SER A 12 10.96 2.61 1.84
C SER A 12 10.55 1.61 2.92
N THR A 13 9.39 1.83 3.57
CA THR A 13 8.93 0.95 4.67
C THR A 13 7.92 -0.10 4.20
N PRO A 14 7.85 -1.27 4.88
CA PRO A 14 6.83 -2.28 4.57
C PRO A 14 5.39 -1.76 4.66
N ALA A 15 5.10 -0.86 5.61
CA ALA A 15 3.79 -0.25 5.77
C ALA A 15 3.42 0.65 4.58
N GLN A 16 4.36 1.49 4.12
CA GLN A 16 4.17 2.31 2.92
C GLN A 16 3.96 1.46 1.67
N ARG A 17 4.79 0.42 1.44
CA ARG A 17 4.62 -0.48 0.29
C ARG A 17 3.25 -1.15 0.29
N ARG A 18 2.80 -1.63 1.45
CA ARG A 18 1.48 -2.25 1.60
C ARG A 18 0.35 -1.25 1.30
N TYR A 19 0.46 -0.04 1.84
CA TYR A 19 -0.52 1.03 1.61
C TYR A 19 -0.60 1.41 0.13
N GLU A 20 0.53 1.70 -0.51
CA GLU A 20 0.58 2.08 -1.93
C GLU A 20 0.16 0.94 -2.87
N ALA A 21 0.50 -0.32 -2.55
CA ALA A 21 0.03 -1.46 -3.33
C ALA A 21 -1.50 -1.60 -3.32
N LEU A 22 -2.11 -1.44 -2.14
CA LEU A 22 -3.57 -1.47 -2.01
C LEU A 22 -4.23 -0.26 -2.67
N ARG A 23 -3.64 0.93 -2.57
CA ARG A 23 -4.13 2.14 -3.25
C ARG A 23 -4.07 1.99 -4.77
N ALA A 24 -2.97 1.50 -5.33
CA ALA A 24 -2.84 1.25 -6.76
C ALA A 24 -3.87 0.23 -7.28
N TYR A 25 -4.13 -0.83 -6.52
CA TYR A 25 -5.13 -1.84 -6.89
C TYR A 25 -6.57 -1.33 -6.74
N LEU A 26 -6.92 -0.76 -5.59
CA LEU A 26 -8.30 -0.45 -5.22
C LEU A 26 -8.78 0.91 -5.73
N VAL A 27 -7.88 1.91 -5.78
CA VAL A 27 -8.23 3.30 -6.18
C VAL A 27 -7.87 3.54 -7.64
N GLU A 28 -6.66 3.16 -8.06
CA GLU A 28 -6.18 3.41 -9.42
C GLU A 28 -6.65 2.33 -10.42
N GLY A 29 -7.28 1.24 -9.92
CA GLY A 29 -7.80 0.15 -10.77
C GLY A 29 -6.71 -0.67 -11.44
N THR A 30 -5.47 -0.58 -10.96
CA THR A 30 -4.34 -1.32 -11.54
C THR A 30 -4.58 -2.83 -11.38
N PRO A 31 -4.36 -3.66 -12.42
CA PRO A 31 -4.48 -5.11 -12.30
C PRO A 31 -3.62 -5.65 -11.16
N THR A 32 -4.15 -6.62 -10.40
CA THR A 32 -3.49 -7.09 -9.18
C THR A 32 -2.06 -7.60 -9.43
N ALA A 33 -1.80 -8.27 -10.55
CA ALA A 33 -0.46 -8.73 -10.89
C ALA A 33 0.53 -7.57 -11.08
N SER A 34 0.12 -6.50 -11.77
CA SER A 34 0.93 -5.30 -12.01
C SER A 34 1.18 -4.51 -10.72
N ALA A 35 0.15 -4.32 -9.90
CA ALA A 35 0.28 -3.66 -8.61
C ALA A 35 1.19 -4.47 -7.66
N ALA A 36 1.02 -5.79 -7.61
CA ALA A 36 1.85 -6.66 -6.78
C ALA A 36 3.32 -6.59 -7.18
N ALA A 37 3.62 -6.75 -8.48
CA ALA A 37 4.98 -6.66 -9.01
C ALA A 37 5.63 -5.29 -8.71
N ARG A 38 4.89 -4.19 -8.90
CA ARG A 38 5.39 -2.82 -8.66
C ARG A 38 5.88 -2.59 -7.23
N PHE A 39 5.26 -3.23 -6.24
CA PHE A 39 5.57 -3.05 -4.82
C PHE A 39 6.25 -4.28 -4.18
N GLY A 40 6.73 -5.23 -4.99
CA GLY A 40 7.51 -6.39 -4.53
C GLY A 40 6.68 -7.48 -3.84
N TYR A 41 5.42 -7.61 -4.19
CA TYR A 41 4.51 -8.66 -3.71
C TYR A 41 4.21 -9.70 -4.79
N SER A 42 3.83 -10.90 -4.35
CA SER A 42 3.13 -11.84 -5.23
C SER A 42 1.68 -11.42 -5.42
N THR A 43 1.05 -11.83 -6.52
CA THR A 43 -0.38 -11.60 -6.78
C THR A 43 -1.25 -12.15 -5.63
N ALA A 44 -0.91 -13.33 -5.11
CA ALA A 44 -1.64 -13.96 -4.01
C ALA A 44 -1.54 -13.12 -2.72
N THR A 45 -0.35 -12.61 -2.40
CA THR A 45 -0.14 -11.73 -1.25
C THR A 45 -0.99 -10.47 -1.37
N LEU A 46 -1.04 -9.82 -2.53
CA LEU A 46 -1.85 -8.62 -2.70
C LEU A 46 -3.36 -8.89 -2.58
N GLN A 47 -3.84 -10.03 -3.09
CA GLN A 47 -5.23 -10.44 -2.90
C GLN A 47 -5.56 -10.67 -1.42
N GLN A 48 -4.67 -11.33 -0.67
CA GLN A 48 -4.85 -11.53 0.77
C GLN A 48 -4.90 -10.20 1.52
N LEU A 49 -3.97 -9.28 1.23
CA LEU A 49 -3.97 -7.93 1.82
C LEU A 49 -5.27 -7.18 1.55
N ALA A 50 -5.81 -7.28 0.33
CA ALA A 50 -7.08 -6.66 -0.01
C ALA A 50 -8.26 -7.31 0.73
N ALA A 51 -8.24 -8.63 0.93
CA ALA A 51 -9.24 -9.34 1.72
C ALA A 51 -9.17 -8.95 3.22
N GLU A 52 -7.98 -8.83 3.80
CA GLU A 52 -7.78 -8.37 5.17
C GLU A 52 -8.28 -6.93 5.38
N LEU A 53 -8.00 -6.04 4.42
CA LEU A 53 -8.48 -4.66 4.46
C LEU A 53 -10.01 -4.59 4.43
N ARG A 54 -10.65 -5.33 3.51
CA ARG A 54 -12.13 -5.39 3.42
C ARG A 54 -12.77 -5.95 4.69
N ALA A 55 -12.05 -6.80 5.41
CA ALA A 55 -12.50 -7.36 6.68
C ALA A 55 -12.16 -6.48 7.90
N GLY A 56 -11.59 -5.29 7.70
CA GLY A 56 -11.24 -4.36 8.78
C GLY A 56 -10.06 -4.81 9.64
N ARG A 57 -9.20 -5.69 9.14
CA ARG A 57 -8.05 -6.24 9.90
C ARG A 57 -6.71 -5.62 9.52
N THR A 58 -6.71 -4.38 9.02
CA THR A 58 -5.49 -3.74 8.53
C THR A 58 -5.26 -2.41 9.21
N ASP A 59 -4.15 -2.33 9.95
CA ASP A 59 -3.61 -1.09 10.49
C ASP A 59 -2.28 -0.77 9.79
N PHE A 60 -2.19 0.41 9.17
CA PHE A 60 -0.97 0.84 8.45
C PHE A 60 -0.08 1.73 9.30
N PHE A 61 -0.69 2.62 10.09
CA PHE A 61 0.00 3.69 10.78
C PHE A 61 -0.47 3.76 12.23
N ARG A 62 0.45 4.04 13.14
CA ARG A 62 0.10 4.28 14.53
C ARG A 62 -0.64 5.60 14.64
N SER A 63 -1.75 5.59 15.38
CA SER A 63 -2.37 6.83 15.86
C SER A 63 -1.51 7.38 17.00
N SER A 64 -0.97 8.59 16.87
CA SER A 64 -0.41 9.29 18.04
C SER A 64 -1.58 9.94 18.78
N LYS A 65 -1.75 9.64 20.06
CA LYS A 65 -2.58 10.48 20.93
C LYS A 65 -1.97 11.89 20.95
N PRO A 66 -2.76 12.96 20.75
CA PRO A 66 -2.29 14.29 21.09
C PRO A 66 -1.99 14.30 22.60
N GLY A 67 -0.79 14.75 22.95
CA GLY A 67 -0.44 15.11 24.32
C GLY A 67 -1.05 16.43 24.73
#